data_AF-A0A8H6HXT3-F1
#
_entry.id   AF-A0A8H6HXT3-F1
#
_cell.length_a   1.000
_cell.length_b   1.000
_cell.length_c   1.000
_cell.angle_alpha   90.00
_cell.angle_beta   90.00
_cell.angle_gamma   90.00
#
_symmetry.space_group_name_H-M   'P 1'
#
loop_
_entity.id
_entity.type
_entity.pdbx_description
1 polymer ?
#
loop_
_entity_poly.entity_id
_entity_poly.type
_entity_poly.pdbx_seq_one_letter_code
_entity_poly.pdbx_strand_id
1 'polypeptide(L)'
;MEKANNSANSANLADPVWATSRTAVQIYDLGEVEKTDEPGSKLPQGDERPEQFVMEVGEYFERLDTIQTSIRSALSHIRRSRIAPSAINAPPPGFVPPSLGIGLPNESSSGSINRGLQEEKVDRDAWKGILEGLTRLKAERDAERREEAEESNAMKE
;
A
#
# COMPACT_ATOMS: atom_id res chain seq x y z
N MET A 1 -10.90 -42.61 52.17
CA MET A 1 -10.43 -41.34 52.76
C MET A 1 -9.56 -40.70 51.69
N GLU A 2 -9.82 -39.53 51.11
CA GLU A 2 -10.20 -38.26 51.73
C GLU A 2 -10.53 -37.29 50.57
N LYS A 3 -11.82 -37.07 50.27
CA LYS A 3 -12.29 -36.07 49.30
C LYS A 3 -13.64 -35.55 49.76
N ALA A 4 -13.66 -34.65 50.75
CA ALA A 4 -14.90 -33.99 51.19
C ALA A 4 -14.75 -32.65 51.93
N ASN A 5 -13.54 -32.10 52.13
CA ASN A 5 -13.36 -31.03 53.14
C ASN A 5 -13.10 -29.60 52.62
N ASN A 6 -13.12 -29.33 51.31
CA ASN A 6 -12.78 -27.98 50.82
C ASN A 6 -13.96 -27.06 50.48
N SER A 7 -15.22 -27.52 50.55
CA SER A 7 -16.38 -26.65 50.24
C SER A 7 -16.88 -25.82 51.43
N ALA A 8 -16.37 -26.04 52.65
CA ALA A 8 -16.90 -25.41 53.86
C ALA A 8 -16.17 -24.12 54.28
N ASN A 9 -15.10 -23.73 53.60
CA ASN A 9 -14.27 -22.57 53.99
C ASN A 9 -14.58 -21.27 53.24
N SER A 10 -15.37 -21.27 52.16
CA SER A 10 -15.74 -20.04 51.43
C SER A 10 -16.82 -19.21 52.12
N ALA A 11 -17.61 -19.81 53.02
CA ALA A 11 -18.73 -19.14 53.68
C ALA A 11 -18.33 -18.16 54.80
N ASN A 12 -17.06 -18.12 55.21
CA ASN A 12 -16.62 -17.40 56.41
C ASN A 12 -15.78 -16.13 56.15
N LEU A 13 -15.54 -15.75 54.88
CA LEU A 13 -14.72 -14.57 54.54
C LEU A 13 -15.50 -13.44 53.85
N ALA A 14 -16.79 -13.63 53.56
CA ALA A 14 -17.65 -12.57 53.04
C ALA A 14 -18.25 -11.77 54.21
N ASP A 15 -17.99 -10.47 54.26
CA ASP A 15 -18.57 -9.55 55.25
C ASP A 15 -20.11 -9.70 55.25
N PRO A 16 -20.77 -9.94 56.41
CA PRO A 16 -22.21 -10.22 56.49
C PRO A 16 -23.08 -9.10 55.91
N VAL A 17 -22.58 -7.87 55.83
CA VAL A 17 -23.27 -6.74 55.18
C VAL A 17 -23.45 -6.98 53.68
N TRP A 18 -22.52 -7.70 53.04
CA TRP A 18 -22.53 -7.97 51.60
C TRP A 18 -23.13 -9.34 51.23
N ALA A 19 -23.28 -10.26 52.19
CA ALA A 19 -23.90 -11.57 51.97
C ALA A 19 -25.46 -11.53 51.96
N THR A 20 -26.08 -10.46 52.46
CA THR A 20 -27.55 -10.37 52.58
C THR A 20 -28.24 -9.85 51.32
N SER A 21 -27.53 -9.11 50.47
CA SER A 21 -28.10 -8.62 49.22
C SER A 21 -27.87 -9.62 48.10
N ARG A 22 -28.96 -10.09 47.50
CA ARG A 22 -28.94 -10.95 46.31
C ARG A 22 -28.14 -10.33 45.17
N THR A 23 -28.17 -8.99 45.05
CA THR A 23 -27.35 -8.27 44.07
C THR A 23 -25.87 -8.26 44.42
N ALA A 24 -25.50 -8.19 45.71
CA ALA A 24 -24.11 -8.21 46.13
C ALA A 24 -23.49 -9.62 45.98
N VAL A 25 -24.24 -10.67 46.32
CA VAL A 25 -23.85 -12.06 46.04
C VAL A 25 -23.72 -12.30 44.53
N GLN A 26 -24.68 -11.82 43.73
CA GLN A 26 -24.62 -11.93 42.27
C GLN A 26 -23.41 -11.20 41.67
N ILE A 27 -23.03 -10.02 42.20
CA ILE A 27 -21.85 -9.27 41.76
C ILE A 27 -20.55 -9.96 42.21
N TYR A 28 -20.53 -10.53 43.41
CA TYR A 28 -19.40 -11.31 43.91
C TYR A 28 -19.16 -12.56 43.05
N ASP A 29 -20.23 -13.31 42.77
CA ASP A 29 -20.20 -14.48 41.88
C ASP A 29 -19.73 -14.13 40.46
N LEU A 30 -20.07 -12.94 39.96
CA LEU A 30 -19.57 -12.41 38.67
C LEU A 30 -18.06 -12.08 38.70
N GLY A 31 -17.52 -11.72 39.87
CA GLY A 31 -16.09 -11.51 40.08
C GLY A 31 -15.27 -12.81 40.12
N GLU A 32 -15.90 -13.91 40.52
CA GLU A 32 -15.32 -15.27 40.52
C GLU A 32 -15.45 -16.00 39.17
N VAL A 33 -16.17 -15.43 38.19
CA VAL A 33 -16.19 -15.98 36.84
C VAL A 33 -14.78 -15.87 36.28
N GLU A 34 -14.14 -17.03 36.06
CA GLU A 34 -12.92 -17.15 35.28
C GLU A 34 -13.11 -16.34 34.01
N LYS A 35 -12.40 -15.23 33.89
CA LYS A 35 -12.39 -14.44 32.67
C LYS A 35 -11.59 -15.27 31.66
N THR A 36 -12.26 -16.22 31.03
CA THR A 36 -11.71 -17.21 30.09
C THR A 36 -11.25 -16.52 28.82
N ASP A 37 -10.18 -15.77 28.93
CA ASP A 37 -9.37 -15.40 27.79
C ASP A 37 -8.66 -16.68 27.33
N GLU A 38 -8.71 -16.97 26.02
CA GLU A 38 -7.98 -18.11 25.45
C GLU A 38 -6.50 -18.06 25.90
N PRO A 39 -5.81 -19.21 26.04
CA PRO A 39 -4.42 -19.27 26.50
C PRO A 39 -3.39 -18.58 25.58
N GLY A 40 -3.83 -17.92 24.50
CA GLY A 40 -3.05 -17.05 23.63
C GLY A 40 -3.54 -15.60 23.58
N SER A 41 -4.41 -15.18 24.51
CA SER A 41 -4.86 -13.79 24.62
C SER A 41 -3.67 -12.87 24.88
N LYS A 42 -3.66 -11.75 24.15
CA LYS A 42 -2.60 -10.74 24.22
C LYS A 42 -2.63 -9.94 25.53
N LEU A 43 -3.70 -10.06 26.31
CA LEU A 43 -3.88 -9.33 27.55
C LEU A 43 -3.21 -10.07 28.73
N PRO A 44 -2.40 -9.36 29.54
CA PRO A 44 -1.82 -9.95 30.75
C PRO A 44 -2.93 -10.33 31.74
N GLN A 45 -2.72 -11.41 32.49
CA GLN A 45 -3.62 -11.81 33.57
C GLN A 45 -3.27 -11.05 34.86
N GLY A 46 -4.29 -10.60 35.61
CA GLY A 46 -4.12 -9.88 36.87
C GLY A 46 -4.59 -8.42 36.82
N ASP A 47 -4.03 -7.58 37.70
CA ASP A 47 -4.47 -6.21 37.94
C ASP A 47 -4.13 -5.23 36.80
N GLU A 48 -3.19 -5.58 35.92
CA GLU A 48 -2.80 -4.79 34.74
C GLU A 48 -3.74 -5.01 33.54
N ARG A 49 -4.60 -6.03 33.59
CA ARG A 49 -5.57 -6.36 32.53
C ARG A 49 -6.53 -5.23 32.18
N PRO A 50 -7.21 -4.56 33.14
CA PRO A 50 -8.18 -3.51 32.80
C PRO A 50 -7.52 -2.34 32.08
N GLU A 51 -6.31 -1.95 32.47
CA GLU A 51 -5.58 -0.86 31.82
C GLU A 51 -5.20 -1.24 30.38
N GLN A 52 -4.65 -2.45 30.19
CA GLN A 52 -4.29 -2.94 28.87
C GLN A 52 -5.50 -3.13 27.96
N PHE A 53 -6.63 -3.61 28.50
CA PHE A 53 -7.88 -3.74 27.75
C PHE A 53 -8.37 -2.39 27.22
N VAL A 54 -8.35 -1.35 28.06
CA VAL A 54 -8.75 0.01 27.64
C VAL A 54 -7.84 0.51 26.52
N MET A 55 -6.53 0.28 26.63
CA MET A 55 -5.58 0.66 25.57
C MET A 55 -5.84 -0.10 24.25
N GLU A 56 -6.03 -1.42 24.30
CA GLU A 56 -6.29 -2.22 23.10
C GLU A 56 -7.62 -1.87 22.43
N VAL A 57 -8.67 -1.65 23.23
CA VAL A 57 -9.97 -1.21 22.72
C VAL A 57 -9.86 0.18 22.10
N GLY A 58 -9.12 1.10 22.72
CA GLY A 58 -8.83 2.41 22.15
C GLY A 58 -8.15 2.29 20.78
N GLU A 59 -7.07 1.50 20.69
CA GLU A 59 -6.38 1.26 19.43
C GLU A 59 -7.29 0.64 18.35
N TYR A 60 -8.15 -0.31 18.74
CA TYR A 60 -9.12 -0.92 17.83
C TYR A 60 -10.08 0.11 17.24
N PHE A 61 -10.64 1.01 18.06
CA PHE A 61 -11.57 2.03 17.59
C PHE A 61 -10.89 3.09 16.71
N GLU A 62 -9.66 3.51 17.03
CA GLU A 62 -8.88 4.42 16.18
C GLU A 62 -8.59 3.81 14.79
N ARG A 63 -8.23 2.51 14.76
CA ARG A 63 -8.06 1.77 13.51
C ARG A 63 -9.36 1.68 12.72
N LEU A 64 -10.48 1.42 13.38
CA LEU A 64 -11.80 1.39 12.74
C LEU A 64 -12.18 2.75 12.16
N ASP A 65 -11.97 3.85 12.88
CA ASP A 65 -12.28 5.20 12.39
C ASP A 65 -11.41 5.56 11.17
N THR A 66 -10.13 5.19 11.20
CA THR A 66 -9.22 5.36 10.06
C THR A 66 -9.73 4.63 8.82
N ILE A 67 -10.08 3.34 8.96
CA ILE A 67 -10.62 2.54 7.86
C ILE A 67 -11.92 3.15 7.34
N GLN A 68 -12.84 3.50 8.23
CA GLN A 68 -14.14 4.08 7.87
C GLN A 68 -13.98 5.39 7.09
N THR A 69 -13.10 6.28 7.56
CA THR A 69 -12.80 7.56 6.91
C THR A 69 -12.19 7.33 5.52
N SER A 70 -11.28 6.37 5.38
CA SER A 70 -10.70 6.00 4.09
C SER A 70 -11.75 5.51 3.08
N ILE A 71 -12.69 4.66 3.52
CA ILE A 71 -13.75 4.11 2.66
C ILE A 71 -14.68 5.22 2.20
N ARG A 72 -15.09 6.13 3.09
CA ARG A 72 -15.93 7.28 2.72
C ARG A 72 -15.20 8.18 1.72
N SER A 73 -13.91 8.44 1.94
CA SER A 73 -13.08 9.24 1.03
C SER A 73 -12.93 8.57 -0.35
N ALA A 74 -12.65 7.27 -0.38
CA ALA A 74 -12.55 6.48 -1.61
C ALA A 74 -13.87 6.44 -2.37
N LEU A 75 -15.00 6.24 -1.68
CA LEU A 75 -16.33 6.25 -2.29
C LEU A 75 -16.67 7.63 -2.86
N SER A 76 -16.30 8.71 -2.16
CA SER A 76 -16.45 10.08 -2.67
C SER A 76 -15.62 10.30 -3.94
N HIS A 77 -14.37 9.83 -3.95
CA HIS A 77 -13.51 9.88 -5.14
C HIS A 77 -14.10 9.09 -6.31
N ILE A 78 -14.59 7.87 -6.07
CA ILE A 78 -15.25 7.05 -7.10
C ILE A 78 -16.51 7.75 -7.63
N ARG A 79 -17.31 8.36 -6.76
CA ARG A 79 -18.50 9.11 -7.20
C ARG A 79 -18.13 10.33 -8.04
N ARG A 80 -17.05 11.04 -7.69
CA ARG A 80 -16.53 12.17 -8.48
C ARG A 80 -15.92 11.73 -9.82
N SER A 81 -15.25 10.58 -9.86
CA SER A 81 -14.67 10.04 -11.10
C SER A 81 -15.72 9.42 -12.02
N ARG A 82 -16.89 9.02 -11.49
CA ARG A 82 -18.05 8.61 -12.29
C ARG A 82 -18.68 9.82 -12.97
N ILE A 83 -18.20 10.11 -14.18
CA ILE A 83 -18.96 10.85 -15.18
C ILE A 83 -20.16 9.96 -15.55
N ALA A 84 -21.38 10.42 -15.32
CA ALA A 84 -22.57 9.70 -15.75
C ALA A 84 -22.48 9.46 -17.27
N PRO A 85 -22.88 8.30 -17.81
CA PRO A 85 -22.83 8.04 -19.24
C PRO A 85 -23.67 9.06 -20.04
N SER A 86 -24.68 9.66 -19.42
CA SER A 86 -25.47 10.77 -19.96
C SER A 86 -24.75 12.12 -20.01
N ALA A 87 -23.66 12.29 -19.24
CA ALA A 87 -22.79 13.46 -19.27
C ALA A 87 -21.66 13.33 -20.32
N ILE A 88 -21.53 12.16 -20.95
CA ILE A 88 -20.63 11.94 -22.09
C ILE A 88 -21.38 12.38 -23.34
N ASN A 89 -21.16 13.63 -23.77
CA ASN A 89 -21.63 14.07 -25.07
C ASN A 89 -20.89 13.29 -26.16
N ALA A 90 -21.66 12.64 -27.04
CA ALA A 90 -21.07 12.05 -28.23
C ALA A 90 -20.37 13.14 -29.04
N PRO A 91 -19.17 12.86 -29.59
CA PRO A 91 -18.50 13.81 -30.43
C PRO A 91 -19.37 14.10 -31.68
N PRO A 92 -19.23 15.28 -32.31
CA PRO A 92 -20.01 15.64 -33.48
C PRO A 92 -19.94 14.55 -34.58
N PRO A 93 -21.02 14.34 -35.35
CA PRO A 93 -21.00 13.41 -36.48
C PRO A 93 -19.88 13.79 -37.45
N GLY A 94 -18.96 12.85 -37.71
CA GLY A 94 -17.74 13.08 -38.51
C GLY A 94 -16.47 13.37 -37.70
N PHE A 95 -16.53 13.33 -36.37
CA PHE A 95 -15.33 13.48 -35.53
C PHE A 95 -14.41 12.26 -35.69
N VAL A 96 -13.29 12.49 -36.37
CA VAL A 96 -12.14 11.58 -36.39
C VAL A 96 -11.23 12.00 -35.23
N PRO A 97 -11.00 11.13 -34.22
CA PRO A 97 -10.09 11.47 -33.14
C PRO A 97 -8.70 11.75 -33.70
N PRO A 98 -7.95 12.73 -33.15
CA PRO A 98 -6.55 12.90 -33.51
C PRO A 98 -5.81 11.59 -33.22
N SER A 99 -4.92 11.17 -34.12
CA SER A 99 -4.14 9.94 -33.99
C SER A 99 -3.12 10.08 -32.86
N LEU A 100 -3.56 9.96 -31.61
CA LEU A 100 -2.67 9.88 -30.47
C LEU A 100 -1.99 8.51 -30.47
N GLY A 101 -0.78 8.44 -31.01
CA GLY A 101 0.18 7.39 -30.68
C GLY A 101 0.35 6.26 -31.68
N ILE A 102 -0.59 6.06 -32.62
CA ILE A 102 -0.50 5.00 -33.62
C ILE A 102 -0.92 5.59 -34.96
N GLY A 103 0.04 6.11 -35.72
CA GLY A 103 -0.18 6.47 -37.11
C GLY A 103 -0.33 5.21 -37.95
N LEU A 104 -1.45 5.05 -38.65
CA LEU A 104 -1.48 4.12 -39.77
C LEU A 104 -0.54 4.68 -40.84
N PRO A 105 0.43 3.91 -41.36
CA PRO A 105 1.35 4.41 -42.38
C PRO A 105 0.53 4.79 -43.62
N ASN A 106 0.38 6.09 -43.86
CA ASN A 106 -0.21 6.59 -45.09
C ASN A 106 0.91 6.67 -46.14
N GLU A 107 0.86 5.81 -47.16
CA GLU A 107 1.83 5.76 -48.27
C GLU A 107 1.95 7.08 -49.05
N SER A 108 1.01 8.02 -48.88
CA SER A 108 0.91 9.23 -49.71
C SER A 108 1.38 10.53 -49.05
N SER A 109 1.67 10.58 -47.74
CA SER A 109 1.97 11.84 -47.06
C SER A 109 3.41 11.92 -46.57
N SER A 110 4.23 12.69 -47.27
CA SER A 110 5.55 13.10 -46.79
C SER A 110 5.40 14.01 -45.56
N GLY A 111 5.81 13.52 -44.40
CA GLY A 111 6.26 14.39 -43.30
C GLY A 111 5.20 14.85 -42.28
N SER A 112 5.54 14.56 -41.03
CA SER A 112 5.34 15.37 -39.81
C SER A 112 3.97 15.65 -39.19
N ILE A 113 2.81 15.47 -39.85
CA ILE A 113 1.59 16.06 -39.26
C ILE A 113 0.94 15.21 -38.13
N ASN A 114 1.22 13.91 -38.03
CA ASN A 114 0.49 13.00 -37.13
C ASN A 114 1.36 12.01 -36.34
N ARG A 115 2.62 12.35 -36.02
CA ARG A 115 3.44 11.48 -35.15
C ARG A 115 2.96 11.59 -33.71
N GLY A 116 2.56 10.47 -33.13
CA GLY A 116 2.12 10.42 -31.75
C GLY A 116 3.28 10.60 -30.77
N LEU A 117 2.96 10.90 -29.50
CA LEU A 117 3.95 11.05 -28.42
C LEU A 117 4.83 9.80 -28.24
N GLN A 118 4.29 8.62 -28.52
CA GLN A 118 5.03 7.35 -28.45
C GLN A 118 6.07 7.25 -29.57
N GLU A 119 5.70 7.59 -30.80
CA GLU A 119 6.61 7.61 -31.95
C GLU A 119 7.74 8.64 -31.74
N GLU A 120 7.42 9.84 -31.24
CA GLU A 120 8.45 10.86 -30.96
C GLU A 120 9.44 10.40 -29.87
N LYS A 121 8.96 9.68 -28.85
CA LYS A 121 9.83 9.10 -27.81
C LYS A 121 10.74 8.01 -28.37
N VAL A 122 10.18 7.09 -29.15
CA VAL A 122 10.93 6.01 -29.78
C VAL A 122 11.99 6.58 -30.73
N ASP A 123 11.63 7.57 -31.55
CA ASP A 123 12.57 8.26 -32.45
C ASP A 123 13.69 8.93 -31.64
N ARG A 124 13.36 9.67 -30.58
CA ARG A 124 14.34 10.34 -29.73
C ARG A 124 15.32 9.35 -29.09
N ASP A 125 14.82 8.25 -28.57
CA ASP A 125 15.66 7.23 -27.92
C ASP A 125 16.51 6.48 -28.95
N ALA A 126 15.99 6.22 -30.15
CA ALA A 126 16.77 5.68 -31.26
C ALA A 126 17.91 6.61 -31.68
N TRP A 127 17.66 7.91 -31.81
CA TRP A 127 18.71 8.89 -32.13
C TRP A 127 19.77 8.99 -31.05
N LYS A 128 19.40 8.91 -29.77
CA LYS A 128 20.36 8.84 -28.66
C LYS A 128 21.24 7.60 -28.74
N GLY A 129 20.64 6.43 -28.99
CA GLY A 129 21.39 5.18 -29.14
C GLY A 129 22.37 5.20 -30.32
N ILE A 130 21.97 5.78 -31.46
CA ILE A 130 22.86 5.96 -32.61
C ILE A 130 24.02 6.89 -32.26
N LEU A 131 23.75 8.01 -31.60
CA LEU A 131 24.79 8.95 -31.19
C LEU A 131 25.79 8.28 -30.24
N GLU A 132 25.31 7.55 -29.23
CA GLU A 132 26.14 6.81 -28.30
C GLU A 132 27.03 5.79 -29.01
N GLY A 133 26.44 4.99 -29.92
CA GLY A 133 27.19 4.03 -30.73
C GLY A 133 28.26 4.68 -31.61
N LEU A 134 27.95 5.81 -32.25
CA LEU A 134 28.91 6.56 -33.06
C LEU A 134 30.01 7.18 -32.21
N THR A 135 29.68 7.70 -31.03
CA THR A 135 30.70 8.24 -30.11
C THR A 135 31.64 7.16 -29.61
N ARG A 136 31.14 5.94 -29.35
CA ARG A 136 31.96 4.78 -29.00
C ARG A 136 32.91 4.39 -30.13
N LEU A 137 32.39 4.22 -31.35
CA LEU A 137 33.22 3.89 -32.52
C LEU A 137 34.29 4.96 -32.80
N LYS A 138 33.94 6.24 -32.58
CA LYS A 138 34.92 7.32 -32.72
C LYS A 138 36.02 7.23 -31.66
N ALA A 139 35.66 6.94 -30.41
CA ALA A 139 36.64 6.78 -29.33
C ALA A 139 37.61 5.63 -29.59
N GLU A 140 37.10 4.48 -30.07
CA GLU A 140 37.93 3.33 -30.46
C GLU A 140 38.89 3.70 -31.59
N ARG A 141 38.41 4.38 -32.64
CA ARG A 141 39.23 4.80 -33.79
C ARG A 141 40.25 5.88 -33.45
N ASP A 142 39.93 6.78 -32.53
CA ASP A 142 40.85 7.81 -32.04
C ASP A 142 41.94 7.20 -31.14
N ALA A 143 41.65 6.10 -30.43
CA ALA A 143 42.64 5.35 -29.66
C ALA A 143 43.63 4.60 -30.58
N GLU A 144 43.12 3.84 -31.56
CA GLU A 144 43.96 3.17 -32.57
C GLU A 144 44.92 4.16 -33.26
N ARG A 145 44.42 5.33 -33.66
CA ARG A 145 45.25 6.36 -34.31
C ARG A 145 46.33 6.93 -33.37
N ARG A 146 46.06 7.02 -32.07
CA ARG A 146 47.05 7.49 -31.09
C ARG A 146 48.14 6.44 -30.88
N GLU A 147 47.77 5.17 -30.78
CA GLU A 147 48.70 4.05 -30.68
C GLU A 147 49.62 4.00 -31.91
N GLU A 148 49.06 4.09 -33.13
CA GLU A 148 49.84 4.17 -34.38
C GLU A 148 50.78 5.39 -34.41
N ALA A 149 50.34 6.54 -33.89
CA ALA A 149 51.17 7.74 -33.83
C ALA A 149 52.33 7.59 -32.83
N GLU A 150 52.08 7.00 -31.65
CA GLU A 150 53.10 6.74 -30.62
C GLU A 150 54.13 5.71 -31.09
N GLU A 151 53.70 4.62 -31.73
CA GLU A 151 54.60 3.63 -32.34
C GLU A 151 55.47 4.25 -33.46
N SER A 152 54.88 5.10 -34.30
CA SER A 152 55.63 5.78 -35.38
C SER A 152 56.64 6.81 -34.90
N ASN A 153 56.41 7.40 -33.71
CA ASN A 153 57.30 8.39 -33.12
C ASN A 153 58.44 7.71 -32.34
N ALA A 154 58.15 6.60 -31.65
CA ALA A 154 59.15 5.77 -30.97
C ALA A 154 60.14 5.09 -31.95
N MET A 155 59.76 4.90 -33.22
CA MET A 155 60.65 4.34 -34.25
C MET A 155 61.52 5.40 -34.94
N LYS A 156 61.32 6.70 -34.63
CA LYS A 156 62.06 7.83 -35.21
C LYS A 156 63.08 8.46 -34.27
N GLU A 157 63.03 8.16 -32.97
CA GLU A 157 64.09 8.47 -31.99
C GLU A 157 65.12 7.34 -31.91
#